data_AF-A0A239D285-F1
#
_entry.id   AF-A0A239D285-F1
#
_cell.length_a   1.000
_cell.length_b   1.000
_cell.length_c   1.000
_cell.angle_alpha   90.00
_cell.angle_beta   90.00
_cell.angle_gamma   90.00
#
_symmetry.space_group_name_H-M   'P 1'
#
loop_
_entity.id
_entity.type
_entity.pdbx_description
1 polymer ?
#
loop_
_entity_poly.entity_id
_entity_poly.type
_entity_poly.pdbx_seq_one_letter_code
_entity_poly.pdbx_strand_id
1 'polypeptide(L)'
;METPKDLKDKAKDVTEKANRFNPEHREGKVASTIEEYTSRLPSDVYLWAAFGSIAASLVLKMMDKDKTALFVGQWAPTFLILGNYNKIVKVQGHD
;
A
#
# COMPACT_ATOMS: atom_id res chain seq x y z
N MET A 1 48.04 -28.64 2.50
CA MET A 1 46.78 -29.01 1.81
C MET A 1 45.65 -28.72 2.79
N GLU A 2 44.82 -27.74 2.49
CA GLU A 2 43.60 -27.46 3.28
C GLU A 2 42.68 -28.67 3.19
N THR A 3 42.17 -29.16 4.33
CA THR A 3 41.34 -30.37 4.37
C THR A 3 39.91 -30.04 3.92
N PRO A 4 39.14 -31.03 3.43
CA PRO A 4 37.75 -30.81 3.04
C PRO A 4 36.84 -30.31 4.17
N LYS A 5 37.31 -30.36 5.43
CA LYS A 5 36.63 -29.77 6.59
C LYS A 5 36.89 -28.27 6.68
N ASP A 6 38.14 -27.85 6.47
CA ASP A 6 38.56 -26.43 6.46
C ASP A 6 37.83 -25.64 5.36
N LEU A 7 37.60 -26.26 4.20
CA LEU A 7 36.83 -25.65 3.11
C LEU A 7 35.35 -25.42 3.49
N LYS A 8 34.75 -26.35 4.24
CA LYS A 8 33.35 -26.25 4.67
C LYS A 8 33.16 -25.20 5.75
N ASP A 9 34.12 -25.09 6.67
CA ASP A 9 34.07 -24.09 7.73
C ASP A 9 34.28 -22.68 7.17
N LYS A 10 35.17 -22.52 6.18
CA LYS A 10 35.34 -21.27 5.45
C LYS A 10 34.12 -20.91 4.60
N ALA A 11 33.48 -21.88 3.96
CA ALA A 11 32.24 -21.65 3.21
C ALA A 11 31.10 -21.18 4.14
N LYS A 12 30.98 -21.78 5.33
CA LYS A 12 30.02 -21.36 6.35
C LYS A 12 30.30 -19.93 6.84
N ASP A 13 31.55 -19.60 7.14
CA ASP A 13 31.93 -18.23 7.56
C ASP A 13 31.61 -17.19 6.47
N VAL A 14 31.83 -17.52 5.20
CA VAL A 14 31.51 -16.63 4.07
C VAL A 14 29.99 -16.47 3.90
N THR A 15 29.20 -17.54 4.00
CA THR A 15 27.73 -17.46 3.96
C THR A 15 27.18 -16.69 5.16
N GLU A 16 27.75 -16.86 6.35
CA GLU A 16 27.35 -16.15 7.56
C GLU A 16 27.75 -14.66 7.50
N LYS A 17 28.90 -14.34 6.90
CA LYS A 17 29.31 -12.95 6.60
C LYS A 17 28.44 -12.33 5.52
N ALA A 18 28.06 -13.07 4.47
CA ALA A 18 27.14 -12.59 3.43
C ALA A 18 25.74 -12.30 3.99
N ASN A 19 25.21 -13.17 4.86
CA ASN A 19 23.95 -12.92 5.57
C ASN A 19 24.04 -11.75 6.56
N ARG A 20 25.21 -11.50 7.15
CA ARG A 20 25.47 -10.32 7.98
C ARG A 20 25.72 -9.04 7.17
N PHE A 21 26.02 -9.16 5.89
CA PHE A 21 26.19 -8.05 4.94
C PHE A 21 24.87 -7.75 4.22
N ASN A 22 23.75 -7.78 4.94
CA ASN A 22 22.53 -7.07 4.52
C ASN A 22 22.35 -5.82 5.40
N PRO A 23 22.88 -4.66 4.99
CA PRO A 23 22.71 -3.41 5.73
C PRO A 23 21.29 -2.81 5.61
N GLU A 24 20.34 -3.51 4.99
CA GLU A 24 19.00 -3.01 4.70
C GLU A 24 17.88 -3.75 5.44
N HIS A 25 17.91 -3.75 6.77
CA HIS A 25 16.69 -3.95 7.59
C HIS A 25 16.67 -2.92 8.73
N ARG A 26 16.85 -1.65 8.35
CA ARG A 26 16.42 -0.50 9.16
C ARG A 26 15.16 0.09 8.54
N GLU A 27 14.17 -0.75 8.29
CA GLU A 27 12.79 -0.27 8.26
C GLU A 27 12.46 0.15 9.69
N GLY A 28 12.55 1.45 9.92
CA GLY A 28 12.21 2.02 11.22
C GLY A 28 10.82 1.56 11.63
N LYS A 29 10.58 1.48 12.94
CA LYS A 29 9.30 1.18 13.61
C LYS A 29 8.06 1.91 13.01
N VAL A 30 8.30 2.92 12.18
CA VAL A 30 7.31 3.70 11.42
C VAL A 30 6.86 2.98 10.12
N ALA A 31 7.74 2.25 9.42
CA ALA A 31 7.41 1.55 8.17
C ALA A 31 6.55 0.30 8.41
N SER A 32 6.94 -0.56 9.35
CA SER A 32 6.18 -1.79 9.67
C SER A 32 4.80 -1.51 10.27
N THR A 33 4.64 -0.42 11.03
CA THR A 33 3.33 -0.02 11.59
C THR A 33 2.41 0.60 10.53
N ILE A 34 2.95 1.13 9.42
CA ILE A 34 2.14 1.66 8.31
C ILE A 34 1.71 0.55 7.35
N GLU A 35 2.55 -0.46 7.13
CA GLU A 35 2.20 -1.67 6.36
C GLU A 35 1.04 -2.46 6.98
N GLU A 36 0.97 -2.55 8.30
CA GLU A 36 -0.08 -3.32 8.98
C GLU A 36 -1.46 -2.63 8.96
N TYR A 37 -1.50 -1.30 8.74
CA TYR A 37 -2.77 -0.55 8.65
C TYR A 37 -3.23 -0.25 7.22
N THR A 38 -2.31 -0.13 6.25
CA THR A 38 -2.66 0.13 4.83
C THR A 38 -3.20 -1.14 4.14
N SER A 39 -2.79 -2.33 4.61
CA SER A 39 -3.25 -3.62 4.10
C SER A 39 -4.75 -3.87 4.29
N ARG A 40 -5.42 -3.18 5.23
CA ARG A 40 -6.82 -3.43 5.57
C ARG A 40 -7.85 -2.40 5.11
N LEU A 41 -7.45 -1.28 4.49
CA LEU A 41 -8.45 -0.47 3.79
C LEU A 41 -8.94 -1.26 2.57
N PRO A 42 -10.17 -1.79 2.59
CA PRO A 42 -10.73 -2.49 1.44
C PRO A 42 -10.76 -1.47 0.31
N SER A 43 -10.30 -1.84 -0.89
CA SER A 43 -10.49 -1.02 -2.10
C SER A 43 -11.94 -0.57 -2.25
N ASP A 44 -12.87 -1.38 -1.73
CA ASP A 44 -14.30 -1.16 -1.75
C ASP A 44 -14.74 0.07 -0.95
N VAL A 45 -13.99 0.49 0.08
CA VAL A 45 -14.32 1.73 0.82
C VAL A 45 -14.23 2.94 -0.10
N TYR A 46 -13.20 3.01 -0.94
CA TYR A 46 -13.05 4.09 -1.91
C TYR A 46 -14.15 4.04 -2.98
N LEU A 47 -14.58 2.85 -3.38
CA LEU A 47 -15.68 2.67 -4.33
C LEU A 47 -17.02 3.11 -3.74
N TRP A 48 -17.32 2.70 -2.50
CA TRP A 48 -18.50 3.15 -1.77
C TRP A 48 -18.48 4.65 -1.47
N ALA A 49 -17.31 5.23 -1.20
CA ALA A 49 -17.16 6.68 -1.03
C ALA A 49 -17.41 7.43 -2.34
N ALA A 50 -16.89 6.94 -3.47
CA ALA A 50 -17.18 7.49 -4.79
C ALA A 50 -18.68 7.43 -5.10
N PHE A 51 -19.30 6.27 -4.86
CA PHE A 51 -20.74 6.09 -5.08
C PHE A 51 -21.58 6.97 -4.14
N GLY A 52 -21.19 7.07 -2.87
CA GLY A 52 -21.81 7.95 -1.88
C GLY A 52 -21.71 9.43 -2.25
N SER A 53 -20.56 9.87 -2.78
CA SER A 53 -20.35 11.22 -3.31
C SER A 53 -21.27 11.51 -4.49
N ILE A 54 -21.41 10.57 -5.44
CA ILE A 54 -22.34 10.71 -6.58
C ILE A 54 -23.79 10.79 -6.08
N ALA A 55 -24.20 9.88 -5.21
CA ALA A 55 -25.56 9.85 -4.67
C ALA A 55 -25.89 11.11 -3.86
N ALA A 56 -24.98 11.55 -2.98
CA ALA A 56 -25.15 12.78 -2.21
C ALA A 56 -25.21 14.02 -3.10
N SER A 57 -24.37 14.08 -4.14
CA SER A 57 -24.40 15.15 -5.15
C SER A 57 -25.76 15.19 -5.86
N LEU A 58 -26.30 14.04 -6.26
CA LEU A 58 -27.61 13.95 -6.90
C LEU A 58 -28.74 14.45 -5.98
N VAL A 59 -28.74 14.02 -4.72
CA VAL A 59 -29.73 14.48 -3.71
C VAL A 59 -29.62 16.00 -3.53
N LEU A 60 -28.40 16.54 -3.40
CA LEU A 60 -28.19 17.99 -3.28
C LEU A 60 -28.67 18.74 -4.53
N LYS A 61 -28.47 18.17 -5.72
CA LYS A 61 -28.94 18.75 -6.98
C LYS A 61 -30.47 18.79 -7.04
N MET A 62 -31.14 17.73 -6.57
CA MET A 62 -32.61 17.70 -6.45
C MET A 62 -33.15 18.70 -5.42
N MET A 63 -32.33 19.11 -4.45
CA MET A 63 -32.65 20.16 -3.46
C MET A 63 -32.28 21.58 -3.92
N ASP A 64 -31.97 21.79 -5.21
CA ASP A 64 -31.56 23.09 -5.78
C ASP A 64 -30.25 23.65 -5.16
N LYS A 65 -29.45 22.80 -4.51
CA LYS A 65 -28.15 23.18 -3.92
C LYS A 65 -27.00 22.96 -4.90
N ASP A 66 -27.10 23.60 -6.06
CA ASP A 66 -26.23 23.36 -7.23
C ASP A 66 -24.73 23.42 -6.95
N LYS A 67 -24.26 24.48 -6.26
CA LYS A 67 -22.83 24.64 -5.96
C LYS A 67 -22.32 23.54 -5.02
N THR A 68 -23.12 23.16 -4.03
CA THR A 68 -22.77 22.10 -3.08
C THR A 68 -22.83 20.74 -3.77
N ALA A 69 -23.82 20.49 -4.62
CA ALA A 69 -23.92 19.29 -5.44
C ALA A 69 -22.68 19.13 -6.33
N LEU A 70 -22.27 20.19 -7.03
CA LEU A 70 -21.06 20.17 -7.86
C LEU A 70 -19.81 19.89 -7.04
N PHE A 71 -19.62 20.60 -5.93
CA PHE A 71 -18.47 20.41 -5.04
C PHE A 71 -18.39 18.96 -4.53
N VAL A 72 -19.50 18.41 -4.03
CA VAL A 72 -19.54 17.04 -3.50
C VAL A 72 -19.31 16.01 -4.60
N GLY A 73 -19.89 16.19 -5.79
CA GLY A 73 -19.76 15.26 -6.92
C GLY A 73 -18.34 15.21 -7.50
N GLN A 74 -17.59 16.31 -7.42
CA GLN A 74 -16.19 16.37 -7.87
C GLN A 74 -15.24 15.48 -7.06
N TRP A 75 -15.63 15.03 -5.87
CA TRP A 75 -14.80 14.12 -5.07
C TRP A 75 -14.84 12.65 -5.52
N ALA A 76 -15.85 12.25 -6.30
CA ALA A 76 -15.96 10.89 -6.81
C ALA A 76 -14.70 10.41 -7.58
N PRO A 77 -14.16 11.15 -8.57
CA PRO A 77 -12.92 10.75 -9.25
C PRO A 77 -11.72 10.70 -8.30
N THR A 78 -11.62 11.60 -7.32
CA THR A 78 -10.56 11.58 -6.30
C THR A 78 -10.57 10.26 -5.52
N PHE A 79 -11.74 9.83 -5.05
CA PHE A 79 -11.87 8.55 -4.34
C PHE A 79 -11.50 7.36 -5.24
N LEU A 80 -11.95 7.35 -6.50
CA LEU A 80 -11.60 6.28 -7.44
C LEU A 80 -10.09 6.20 -7.72
N ILE A 81 -9.41 7.35 -7.87
CA ILE A 81 -7.95 7.40 -8.06
C ILE A 81 -7.23 6.82 -6.85
N LEU A 82 -7.65 7.18 -5.63
CA LEU A 82 -7.08 6.65 -4.38
C LEU A 82 -7.31 5.13 -4.27
N GLY A 83 -8.52 4.66 -4.58
CA GLY A 83 -8.84 3.23 -4.59
C GLY A 83 -8.02 2.44 -5.61
N ASN A 84 -7.84 3.00 -6.81
CA ASN A 84 -7.04 2.38 -7.87
C ASN A 84 -5.55 2.33 -7.49
N TYR A 85 -5.01 3.41 -6.90
CA TYR A 85 -3.64 3.43 -6.39
C TYR A 85 -3.39 2.32 -5.38
N ASN A 86 -4.27 2.17 -4.37
CA ASN A 86 -4.16 1.10 -3.36
C ASN A 86 -4.22 -0.30 -3.99
N LYS A 87 -5.07 -0.48 -5.01
CA LYS A 87 -5.17 -1.76 -5.73
C LYS A 87 -3.90 -2.07 -6.51
N ILE A 88 -3.35 -1.10 -7.23
CA ILE A 88 -2.12 -1.26 -8.03
C ILE A 88 -0.93 -1.63 -7.13
N VAL A 89 -0.77 -0.95 -6.00
CA VAL A 89 0.32 -1.23 -5.03
C VAL A 89 0.20 -2.65 -4.48
N LYS A 90 -1.01 -3.10 -4.11
CA LYS A 90 -1.24 -4.47 -3.63
C LYS A 90 -0.97 -5.52 -4.70
N VAL A 91 -1.26 -5.24 -5.97
CA VAL A 91 -0.94 -6.15 -7.07
C VAL A 91 0.56 -6.22 -7.33
N GLN A 92 1.28 -5.10 -7.24
CA GLN A 92 2.73 -5.04 -7.51
C GLN A 92 3.59 -5.60 -6.37
N GLY A 93 3.12 -5.59 -5.12
CA GLY A 93 3.82 -6.20 -3.98
C GLY A 93 3.58 -7.70 -3.78
N HIS A 94 2.81 -8.33 -4.67
CA HIS A 94 2.42 -9.75 -4.59
C HIS A 94 3.19 -10.65 -5.58
N ASP A 95 4.36 -10.23 -6.04
CA ASP A 95 5.32 -11.04 -6.82
C ASP A 95 6.61 -11.29 -6.00
#